data_AF-A0A6J1K7B4-F1
#
_entry.id   AF-A0A6J1K7B4-F1
#
_cell.length_a   1.000
_cell.length_b   1.000
_cell.length_c   1.000
_cell.angle_alpha   90.00
_cell.angle_beta   90.00
_cell.angle_gamma   90.00
#
_symmetry.space_group_name_H-M   'P 1'
#
loop_
_entity.id
_entity.type
_entity.pdbx_description
1 polymer ?
#
loop_
_entity_poly.entity_id
_entity_poly.type
_entity_poly.pdbx_seq_one_letter_code
_entity_poly.pdbx_strand_id
1 'polypeptide(L)'
;MAPTPKSHLGVIFFTFIAFLASISELAVAGSDAPTVYDILPQYGLPSGLLPDSVVDYSLSSDGQFVVHLAKPCYINFDYLVYYDKTITGKLKYGSITDLDGIEVRKFLMWLDVKEIRVDLPPSDNIYFQVGFINKKLDIDQFKTVHSCRDDGLGSCLDSWKRILELPTPVDDIQMLVTE
;
A
#
# COMPACT_ATOMS: atom_id res chain seq x y z
N MET A 1 -45.06 -51.13 54.63
CA MET A 1 -44.27 -49.91 54.36
C MET A 1 -42.94 -50.32 53.75
N ALA A 2 -42.70 -49.98 52.48
CA ALA A 2 -41.43 -50.22 51.79
C ALA A 2 -40.99 -48.90 51.13
N PRO A 3 -39.76 -48.42 51.36
CA PRO A 3 -39.23 -47.24 50.70
C PRO A 3 -38.58 -47.60 49.36
N THR A 4 -38.89 -46.83 48.32
CA THR A 4 -38.22 -46.91 47.02
C THR A 4 -36.98 -46.00 46.97
N PRO A 5 -35.90 -46.39 46.29
CA PRO A 5 -34.69 -45.58 46.17
C PRO A 5 -34.79 -44.58 45.01
N LYS A 6 -34.30 -43.35 45.24
CA LYS A 6 -34.29 -42.26 44.25
C LYS A 6 -33.05 -42.35 43.37
N SER A 7 -33.31 -42.27 42.06
CA SER A 7 -32.34 -42.34 40.97
C SER A 7 -31.36 -41.17 41.01
N HIS A 8 -30.09 -41.45 41.33
CA HIS A 8 -28.99 -40.48 41.33
C HIS A 8 -28.05 -40.64 40.11
N LEU A 9 -28.45 -41.44 39.12
CA LEU A 9 -27.59 -41.86 38.02
C LEU A 9 -27.57 -40.88 36.83
N GLY A 10 -28.57 -39.99 36.72
CA GLY A 10 -28.70 -39.08 35.57
C GLY A 10 -27.90 -37.78 35.67
N VAL A 11 -27.49 -37.38 36.88
CA VAL A 11 -26.88 -36.05 37.10
C VAL A 11 -25.39 -36.04 36.77
N ILE A 12 -24.71 -37.19 36.83
CA ILE A 12 -23.24 -37.28 36.66
C ILE A 12 -22.84 -37.27 35.18
N PHE A 13 -23.72 -37.67 34.26
CA PHE A 13 -23.40 -37.74 32.83
C PHE A 13 -23.46 -36.36 32.14
N PHE A 14 -24.26 -35.43 32.67
CA PHE A 14 -24.43 -34.10 32.07
C PHE A 14 -23.29 -33.14 32.38
N THR A 15 -22.47 -33.41 33.40
CA THR A 15 -21.35 -32.53 33.77
C THR A 15 -20.08 -32.77 32.96
N PHE A 16 -19.94 -33.92 32.28
CA PHE A 16 -18.72 -34.24 31.54
C PHE A 16 -18.69 -33.61 30.13
N ILE A 17 -19.85 -33.34 29.54
CA ILE A 17 -19.98 -32.77 28.18
C ILE A 17 -19.77 -31.24 28.19
N ALA A 18 -19.92 -30.60 29.35
CA ALA A 18 -19.70 -29.16 29.50
C ALA A 18 -18.21 -28.76 29.60
N PHE A 19 -17.29 -29.72 29.84
CA PHE A 19 -15.88 -29.42 30.11
C PHE A 19 -14.98 -29.39 28.87
N LEU A 20 -15.49 -29.76 27.68
CA LEU A 20 -14.70 -29.77 26.43
C LEU A 20 -15.01 -28.58 25.50
N ALA A 21 -15.93 -27.68 25.88
CA ALA A 21 -16.33 -26.54 25.04
C ALA A 21 -15.51 -25.26 25.27
N SER A 22 -14.44 -25.31 26.09
CA SER A 22 -13.56 -24.16 26.35
C SER A 22 -12.17 -24.39 25.80
N ILE A 23 -12.07 -24.60 24.48
CA ILE A 23 -10.81 -24.34 23.78
C ILE A 23 -10.92 -22.90 23.31
N SER A 24 -10.26 -22.02 24.06
CA SER A 24 -10.14 -20.60 23.78
C SER A 24 -9.68 -20.40 22.34
N GLU A 25 -10.48 -19.65 21.58
CA GLU A 25 -10.11 -19.14 20.27
C GLU A 25 -8.91 -18.20 20.48
N LEU A 26 -7.70 -18.70 20.16
CA LEU A 26 -6.54 -17.84 20.03
C LEU A 26 -6.82 -16.92 18.85
N ALA A 27 -7.34 -15.73 19.13
CA ALA A 27 -7.23 -14.60 18.23
C ALA A 27 -5.73 -14.27 18.14
N VAL A 28 -5.05 -14.86 17.16
CA VAL A 28 -3.76 -14.39 16.70
C VAL A 28 -4.00 -13.03 16.08
N ALA A 29 -3.91 -11.99 16.91
CA ALA A 29 -3.83 -10.62 16.47
C ALA A 29 -2.48 -10.45 15.75
N GLY A 30 -2.53 -10.49 14.42
CA GLY A 30 -1.37 -10.35 13.57
C GLY A 30 -1.58 -10.93 12.17
N SER A 31 -2.73 -10.70 11.55
CA SER A 31 -2.80 -10.69 10.09
C SER A 31 -2.88 -9.22 9.68
N ASP A 32 -1.73 -8.60 9.44
CA ASP A 32 -1.74 -7.39 8.63
C ASP A 32 -2.51 -7.73 7.35
N ALA A 33 -3.52 -6.94 7.02
CA ALA A 33 -4.25 -7.12 5.78
C ALA A 33 -3.22 -7.09 4.63
N PRO A 34 -3.33 -8.00 3.63
CA PRO A 34 -2.36 -8.04 2.55
C PRO A 34 -2.28 -6.66 1.90
N THR A 35 -1.08 -6.19 1.59
CA THR A 35 -0.90 -4.91 0.91
C THR A 35 -1.21 -5.06 -0.58
N VAL A 36 -1.37 -3.95 -1.30
CA VAL A 36 -1.51 -4.01 -2.76
C VAL A 36 -0.31 -4.69 -3.43
N TYR A 37 0.88 -4.55 -2.85
CA TYR A 37 2.12 -5.17 -3.33
C TYR A 37 2.12 -6.69 -3.15
N ASP A 38 1.34 -7.22 -2.19
CA ASP A 38 1.14 -8.65 -1.98
C ASP A 38 0.06 -9.22 -2.88
N ILE A 39 -0.91 -8.39 -3.29
CA ILE A 39 -2.01 -8.79 -4.17
C ILE A 39 -1.56 -8.90 -5.63
N LEU A 40 -0.77 -7.93 -6.14
CA LEU A 40 -0.34 -7.93 -7.55
C LEU A 40 0.32 -9.26 -7.99
N PRO A 41 1.26 -9.87 -7.22
CA PRO A 41 1.86 -11.15 -7.56
C PRO A 41 0.89 -12.32 -7.61
N GLN A 42 -0.19 -12.30 -6.81
CA GLN A 42 -1.23 -13.34 -6.85
C GLN A 42 -2.00 -13.32 -8.17
N TYR A 43 -2.03 -12.17 -8.84
CA TYR A 43 -2.57 -11.99 -10.18
C TYR A 43 -1.47 -12.09 -11.27
N GLY A 44 -0.28 -12.58 -10.95
CA GLY A 44 0.81 -12.76 -11.93
C GLY A 44 1.46 -11.45 -12.39
N LEU A 45 1.27 -10.36 -11.65
CA LEU A 45 1.88 -9.06 -11.94
C LEU A 45 3.00 -8.76 -10.93
N PRO A 46 4.04 -8.03 -11.34
CA PRO A 46 5.13 -7.70 -10.42
C PRO A 46 4.66 -6.68 -9.36
N SER A 47 5.22 -6.78 -8.15
CA SER A 47 4.79 -5.97 -7.00
C SER A 47 5.13 -4.48 -7.14
N GLY A 48 6.19 -4.12 -7.86
CA GLY A 48 6.67 -2.75 -8.05
C GLY A 48 6.01 -1.96 -9.18
N LEU A 49 4.79 -2.31 -9.61
CA LEU A 49 4.03 -1.50 -10.57
C LEU A 49 3.54 -0.17 -9.97
N LEU A 50 3.36 -0.14 -8.65
CA LEU A 50 2.86 1.01 -7.91
C LEU A 50 3.98 1.61 -7.05
N PRO A 51 3.96 2.93 -6.80
CA PRO A 51 4.94 3.58 -5.94
C PRO A 51 4.78 3.15 -4.48
N ASP A 52 5.77 3.41 -3.63
CA ASP A 52 5.75 3.16 -2.18
C ASP A 52 4.76 4.02 -1.38
N SER A 53 4.23 5.09 -1.98
CA SER A 53 3.35 6.07 -1.33
C SER A 53 1.88 5.65 -1.22
N VAL A 54 1.57 4.39 -1.49
CA VAL A 54 0.22 3.84 -1.35
C VAL A 54 -0.15 3.81 0.13
N VAL A 55 -1.30 4.42 0.46
CA VAL A 55 -1.84 4.46 1.83
C VAL A 55 -2.98 3.48 2.04
N ASP A 56 -3.73 3.19 0.99
CA ASP A 56 -4.90 2.31 1.04
C ASP A 56 -5.18 1.72 -0.34
N TYR A 57 -5.84 0.56 -0.37
CA TYR A 57 -6.37 -0.01 -1.59
C TYR A 57 -7.67 -0.77 -1.32
N SER A 58 -8.50 -0.86 -2.35
CA SER A 58 -9.68 -1.72 -2.37
C SER A 58 -9.68 -2.58 -3.63
N LEU A 59 -10.17 -3.82 -3.49
CA LEU A 59 -10.34 -4.76 -4.59
C LEU A 59 -11.72 -5.41 -4.48
N SER A 60 -12.55 -5.21 -5.50
CA SER A 60 -13.87 -5.80 -5.63
C SER A 60 -13.77 -7.24 -6.18
N SER A 61 -14.78 -8.05 -5.91
CA SER A 61 -14.85 -9.45 -6.36
C SER A 61 -14.84 -9.59 -7.89
N ASP A 62 -15.25 -8.56 -8.62
CA ASP A 62 -15.25 -8.54 -10.08
C ASP A 62 -13.92 -8.05 -10.68
N GLY A 63 -12.92 -7.77 -9.84
CA GLY A 63 -11.58 -7.34 -10.21
C GLY A 63 -11.38 -5.83 -10.27
N GLN A 64 -12.42 -5.01 -10.09
CA GLN A 64 -12.24 -3.55 -10.00
C GLN A 64 -11.39 -3.22 -8.78
N PHE A 65 -10.33 -2.42 -8.96
CA PHE A 65 -9.46 -2.00 -7.87
C PHE A 65 -9.30 -0.48 -7.86
N VAL A 66 -9.12 0.06 -6.67
CA VAL A 66 -8.82 1.46 -6.42
C VAL A 66 -7.64 1.52 -5.47
N VAL A 67 -6.64 2.33 -5.79
CA VAL A 67 -5.47 2.57 -4.96
C VAL A 67 -5.42 4.05 -4.63
N HIS A 68 -5.19 4.36 -3.36
CA HIS A 68 -5.03 5.72 -2.88
C HIS A 68 -3.59 5.95 -2.44
N LEU A 69 -3.01 7.04 -2.92
CA LEU A 69 -1.68 7.51 -2.57
C LEU A 69 -1.81 8.67 -1.57
N ALA A 70 -0.78 8.86 -0.74
CA ALA A 70 -0.74 9.99 0.19
C ALA A 70 -0.80 11.34 -0.56
N LYS A 71 -0.08 11.43 -1.69
CA LYS A 71 0.04 12.58 -2.57
C LYS A 71 0.27 12.08 -4.01
N PRO A 72 0.01 12.90 -5.04
CA PRO A 72 0.48 12.60 -6.38
C PRO A 72 1.99 12.35 -6.38
N CYS A 73 2.44 11.44 -7.23
CA CYS A 73 3.79 10.88 -7.15
C CYS A 73 4.47 10.91 -8.52
N TYR A 74 5.72 11.35 -8.54
CA TYR A 74 6.57 11.28 -9.72
C TYR A 74 7.68 10.26 -9.49
N ILE A 75 7.86 9.33 -10.43
CA ILE A 75 8.99 8.40 -10.46
C ILE A 75 9.80 8.65 -11.73
N ASN A 76 11.12 8.72 -11.58
CA ASN A 76 12.03 8.94 -12.70
C ASN A 76 12.77 7.64 -13.04
N PHE A 77 12.34 6.99 -14.13
CA PHE A 77 13.09 5.92 -14.78
C PHE A 77 13.98 6.55 -15.87
N ASP A 78 14.14 5.88 -17.02
CA ASP A 78 14.60 6.52 -18.27
C ASP A 78 13.61 7.56 -18.81
N TYR A 79 12.41 7.60 -18.24
CA TYR A 79 11.33 8.53 -18.53
C TYR A 79 10.59 8.86 -17.23
N LEU A 80 9.94 10.03 -17.21
CA LEU A 80 9.16 10.50 -16.08
C LEU A 80 7.77 9.86 -16.10
N VAL A 81 7.40 9.23 -15.00
CA VAL A 81 6.07 8.65 -14.77
C VAL A 81 5.39 9.44 -13.67
N TYR A 82 4.13 9.81 -13.91
CA TYR A 82 3.25 10.46 -12.97
C TYR A 82 2.17 9.48 -12.54
N TYR A 83 1.95 9.43 -11.24
CA TYR A 83 0.87 8.70 -10.59
C TYR A 83 -0.03 9.71 -9.90
N ASP A 84 -1.31 9.69 -10.24
CA ASP A 84 -2.31 10.49 -9.57
C ASP A 84 -2.57 9.95 -8.16
N LYS A 85 -3.21 10.77 -7.33
CA LYS A 85 -3.56 10.41 -5.95
C LYS A 85 -4.49 9.21 -5.87
N THR A 86 -5.35 9.03 -6.88
CA THR A 86 -6.24 7.87 -6.97
C THR A 86 -6.00 7.17 -8.30
N ILE A 87 -5.69 5.88 -8.23
CA ILE A 87 -5.47 5.03 -9.39
C ILE A 87 -6.60 4.02 -9.42
N THR A 88 -7.20 3.82 -10.58
CA THR A 88 -8.30 2.87 -10.75
C THR A 88 -8.01 1.92 -11.89
N GLY A 89 -8.57 0.72 -11.84
CA GLY A 89 -8.62 -0.15 -13.01
C GLY A 89 -9.29 -1.47 -12.70
N LYS A 90 -9.08 -2.45 -13.58
CA LYS A 90 -9.62 -3.79 -13.45
C LYS A 90 -8.50 -4.82 -13.51
N LEU A 91 -8.25 -5.43 -12.37
CA LEU A 91 -7.24 -6.45 -12.16
C LEU A 91 -7.75 -7.82 -12.63
N LYS A 92 -6.97 -8.48 -13.47
CA LYS A 92 -7.16 -9.85 -13.95
C LYS A 92 -5.83 -10.59 -13.88
N TYR A 93 -5.89 -11.91 -13.96
CA TYR A 93 -4.65 -12.69 -14.00
C TYR A 93 -3.82 -12.32 -15.23
N GLY A 94 -2.63 -11.79 -14.99
CA GLY A 94 -1.67 -11.32 -15.97
C GLY A 94 -1.93 -9.93 -16.54
N SER A 95 -2.95 -9.19 -16.08
CA SER A 95 -3.23 -7.86 -16.63
C SER A 95 -4.02 -6.91 -15.74
N ILE A 96 -3.87 -5.63 -16.04
CA ILE A 96 -4.69 -4.53 -15.54
C ILE A 96 -5.28 -3.81 -16.75
N THR A 97 -6.61 -3.77 -16.86
CA THR A 97 -7.33 -3.03 -17.91
C THR A 97 -8.07 -1.83 -17.34
N ASP A 98 -8.56 -0.95 -18.20
CA ASP A 98 -9.32 0.24 -17.80
C ASP A 98 -8.56 1.11 -16.77
N LEU A 99 -7.24 1.14 -16.93
CA LEU A 99 -6.33 1.81 -16.00
C LEU A 99 -6.44 3.32 -16.16
N ASP A 100 -6.54 4.02 -15.03
CA ASP A 100 -6.57 5.46 -14.97
C ASP A 100 -5.76 5.98 -13.77
N GLY A 101 -5.20 7.18 -13.91
CA GLY A 101 -4.33 7.79 -12.90
C GLY A 101 -2.84 7.49 -13.06
N ILE A 102 -2.39 6.92 -14.19
CA ILE A 102 -0.97 6.75 -14.50
C ILE A 102 -0.67 7.36 -15.88
N GLU A 103 0.31 8.26 -15.92
CA GLU A 103 0.74 8.95 -17.13
C GLU A 103 2.26 8.88 -17.29
N VAL A 104 2.72 8.79 -18.54
CA VAL A 104 4.15 8.84 -18.85
C VAL A 104 4.45 10.06 -19.71
N ARG A 105 5.56 10.74 -19.42
CA ARG A 105 5.99 11.89 -20.20
C ARG A 105 6.78 11.46 -21.43
N LYS A 106 6.30 11.84 -22.62
CA LYS A 106 6.99 11.65 -23.90
C LYS A 106 7.13 12.96 -24.65
N PHE A 107 8.37 13.27 -25.06
CA PHE A 107 8.74 14.54 -25.70
C PHE A 107 8.34 15.75 -24.85
N LEU A 108 7.13 16.29 -25.06
CA LEU A 108 6.58 17.42 -24.32
C LEU A 108 5.12 17.18 -23.85
N MET A 109 4.60 15.96 -24.01
CA MET A 109 3.21 15.60 -23.69
C MET A 109 3.15 14.47 -22.67
N TRP A 110 2.08 14.45 -21.90
CA TRP A 110 1.71 13.33 -21.02
C TRP A 110 0.81 12.37 -21.79
N LEU A 111 1.05 11.08 -21.63
CA LEU A 111 0.29 10.02 -22.27
C LEU A 111 -0.18 9.02 -21.21
N ASP A 112 -1.48 8.77 -21.18
CA ASP A 112 -2.09 7.83 -20.25
C ASP A 112 -1.62 6.39 -20.51
N VAL A 113 -1.47 5.64 -19.42
CA VAL A 113 -1.35 4.19 -19.45
C VAL A 113 -2.73 3.59 -19.22
N LYS A 114 -3.27 2.88 -20.22
CA LYS A 114 -4.63 2.31 -20.15
C LYS A 114 -4.67 0.81 -19.88
N GLU A 115 -3.58 0.10 -20.18
CA GLU A 115 -3.46 -1.34 -19.95
C GLU A 115 -2.03 -1.72 -19.57
N ILE A 116 -1.90 -2.67 -18.65
CA ILE A 116 -0.64 -3.34 -18.31
C ILE A 116 -0.87 -4.84 -18.43
N ARG A 117 0.04 -5.57 -19.08
CA ARG A 117 -0.08 -7.04 -19.23
C ARG A 117 1.27 -7.73 -19.26
N VAL A 118 1.32 -8.95 -18.77
CA VAL A 118 2.48 -9.85 -18.90
C VAL A 118 2.16 -10.99 -19.87
N ASP A 119 3.19 -11.60 -20.45
CA ASP A 119 3.01 -12.80 -21.27
C ASP A 119 2.55 -13.99 -20.40
N LEU A 120 1.75 -14.88 -20.98
CA LEU A 120 1.32 -16.14 -20.35
C LEU A 120 1.70 -17.32 -21.27
N PRO A 121 2.62 -18.22 -20.86
CA PRO A 121 3.32 -18.28 -19.57
C PRO A 121 4.26 -17.07 -19.33
N PRO A 122 4.59 -16.74 -18.06
CA PRO A 122 5.42 -15.58 -17.71
C PRO A 122 6.73 -15.59 -18.48
N SER A 123 6.95 -14.52 -19.25
CA SER A 123 8.24 -14.21 -19.88
C SER A 123 8.93 -13.10 -19.10
N ASP A 124 10.15 -12.72 -19.52
CA ASP A 124 10.87 -11.58 -18.94
C ASP A 124 10.34 -10.22 -19.42
N ASN A 125 9.12 -10.17 -19.97
CA ASN A 125 8.57 -8.98 -20.60
C ASN A 125 7.19 -8.61 -20.06
N ILE A 126 6.97 -7.29 -19.98
CA ILE A 126 5.72 -6.67 -19.62
C ILE A 126 5.36 -5.61 -20.67
N TYR A 127 4.07 -5.45 -20.94
CA TYR A 127 3.56 -4.55 -21.96
C TYR A 127 2.65 -3.50 -21.36
N PHE A 128 2.87 -2.26 -21.77
CA PHE A 128 2.10 -1.09 -21.36
C PHE A 128 1.43 -0.46 -22.58
N GLN A 129 0.11 -0.28 -22.54
CA GLN A 129 -0.60 0.49 -23.54
C GLN A 129 -0.55 1.98 -23.16
N VAL A 130 0.35 2.71 -23.81
CA VAL A 130 0.58 4.14 -23.62
C VAL A 130 -0.12 4.91 -24.75
N GLY A 131 -1.22 5.58 -24.43
CA GLY A 131 -2.13 6.15 -25.42
C GLY A 131 -2.60 5.08 -26.41
N PHE A 132 -2.18 5.19 -27.67
CA PHE A 132 -2.52 4.23 -28.74
C PHE A 132 -1.38 3.24 -29.07
N ILE A 133 -0.30 3.24 -28.29
CA ILE A 133 0.92 2.48 -28.59
C ILE A 133 1.17 1.44 -27.50
N ASN A 134 1.47 0.21 -27.91
CA ASN A 134 1.97 -0.82 -27.00
C ASN A 134 3.49 -0.71 -26.84
N LYS A 135 3.96 -0.64 -25.60
CA LYS A 135 5.38 -0.62 -25.24
C LYS A 135 5.75 -1.88 -24.49
N LYS A 136 6.78 -2.55 -25.00
CA LYS A 136 7.41 -3.71 -24.38
C LYS A 136 8.55 -3.23 -23.50
N LEU A 137 8.57 -3.69 -22.25
CA LEU A 137 9.58 -3.38 -21.26
C LEU A 137 10.03 -4.67 -20.56
N ASP A 138 11.19 -4.61 -19.92
CA ASP A 138 11.71 -5.70 -19.11
C ASP A 138 10.96 -5.74 -17.77
N ILE A 139 10.51 -6.94 -17.38
CA ILE A 139 9.74 -7.12 -16.14
C ILE A 139 10.58 -6.81 -14.88
N ASP A 140 11.90 -6.93 -14.96
CA ASP A 140 12.82 -6.72 -13.84
C ASP A 140 12.73 -5.29 -13.29
N GLN A 141 12.44 -4.30 -14.14
CA GLN A 141 12.29 -2.90 -13.75
C GLN A 141 11.14 -2.69 -12.75
N PHE A 142 10.18 -3.62 -12.71
CA PHE A 142 8.96 -3.51 -11.90
C PHE A 142 8.92 -4.52 -10.74
N LYS A 143 9.98 -5.31 -10.54
CA LYS A 143 10.05 -6.25 -9.40
C LYS A 143 10.25 -5.54 -8.05
N THR A 144 10.78 -4.32 -8.07
CA THR A 144 11.06 -3.54 -6.87
C THR A 144 10.12 -2.34 -6.80
N VAL A 145 9.57 -2.08 -5.61
CA VAL A 145 8.73 -0.90 -5.37
C VAL A 145 9.60 0.35 -5.40
N HIS A 146 9.17 1.36 -6.15
CA HIS A 146 9.92 2.60 -6.33
C HIS A 146 9.39 3.72 -5.44
N SER A 147 10.31 4.50 -4.88
CA SER A 147 9.95 5.65 -4.07
C SER A 147 9.55 6.87 -4.89
N CYS A 148 8.56 7.59 -4.41
CA CYS A 148 8.19 8.88 -4.99
C CYS A 148 9.32 9.88 -4.87
N ARG A 149 9.51 10.70 -5.90
CA ARG A 149 10.41 11.83 -5.81
C ARG A 149 9.92 12.79 -4.72
N ASP A 150 10.81 13.15 -3.82
CA ASP A 150 10.54 14.25 -2.90
C ASP A 150 10.56 15.57 -3.67
N ASP A 151 9.38 16.04 -4.02
CA ASP A 151 9.18 17.44 -4.38
C ASP A 151 9.55 18.24 -3.13
N GLY A 152 10.72 18.90 -3.17
CA GLY A 152 11.47 19.46 -2.03
C GLY A 152 10.78 20.51 -1.13
N LEU A 153 9.46 20.44 -0.94
CA LEU A 153 8.78 21.10 0.17
C LEU A 153 9.29 20.59 1.53
N GLY A 154 9.73 19.33 1.61
CA GLY A 154 10.41 18.80 2.79
C GLY A 154 11.79 19.43 3.01
N SER A 155 12.62 19.49 1.97
CA SER A 155 13.99 20.01 2.12
C SER A 155 14.05 21.53 2.31
N CYS A 156 13.12 22.30 1.71
CA CYS A 156 13.01 23.74 1.97
C CYS A 156 12.56 24.02 3.41
N LEU A 157 11.61 23.26 3.95
CA LEU A 157 11.14 23.43 5.33
C LEU A 157 12.17 22.96 6.37
N ASP A 158 12.92 21.89 6.10
CA ASP A 158 14.04 21.47 6.98
C ASP A 158 15.22 22.44 6.92
N SER A 159 15.49 23.02 5.75
CA SER A 159 16.51 24.07 5.58
C SER A 159 16.11 25.36 6.29
N TRP A 160 14.82 25.75 6.24
CA TRP A 160 14.31 26.92 6.96
C TRP A 160 14.18 26.69 8.47
N LYS A 161 13.92 25.46 8.92
CA LYS A 161 13.93 25.11 10.34
C LYS A 161 15.30 25.34 10.98
N ARG A 162 16.39 25.06 10.24
CA ARG A 162 17.77 25.39 10.65
C ARG A 162 18.07 26.90 10.64
N ILE A 163 17.37 27.68 9.81
CA ILE A 163 17.54 29.13 9.72
C ILE A 163 16.70 29.86 10.78
N LEU A 164 15.57 29.28 11.20
CA LEU A 164 14.67 29.85 12.21
C LEU A 164 15.10 29.55 13.66
N GLU A 165 16.03 28.63 13.89
CA GLU A 165 16.77 28.49 15.17
C GLU A 165 17.82 29.61 15.33
N LEU A 166 17.39 30.87 15.20
CA LEU A 166 18.19 32.00 15.66
C LEU A 166 18.31 31.91 17.20
N PRO A 167 19.53 31.93 17.76
CA PRO A 167 19.69 32.05 19.20
C PRO A 167 19.07 33.37 19.63
N THR A 168 18.22 33.32 20.65
CA THR A 168 17.63 34.50 21.27
C THR A 168 18.74 35.51 21.62
N PRO A 169 18.61 36.80 21.29
CA PRO A 169 19.53 37.80 21.79
C PRO A 169 19.41 37.81 23.32
N VAL A 170 20.52 37.53 24.00
CA VAL A 170 20.61 37.69 25.44
C VAL A 170 20.54 39.18 25.74
N ASP A 171 19.50 39.58 26.46
CA ASP A 171 19.40 40.90 27.08
C ASP A 171 20.52 41.04 28.11
N ASP A 172 21.61 41.71 27.74
CA ASP A 172 22.58 42.27 28.69
C ASP A 172 22.76 43.77 28.40
N ILE A 173 21.74 44.56 28.74
CA ILE A 173 21.88 46.01 28.96
C ILE A 173 21.69 46.28 30.45
N GLN A 174 22.80 46.27 31.20
CA GLN A 174 23.02 46.89 32.53
C GLN A 174 24.43 46.43 32.97
N MET A 175 25.39 47.22 33.44
CA MET A 175 25.50 48.58 33.95
C MET A 175 26.93 49.03 33.67
N LEU A 176 27.12 50.20 33.09
CA LEU A 176 28.34 50.98 33.31
C LEU A 176 27.91 52.43 33.58
N VAL A 177 27.37 52.65 34.78
CA VAL A 177 27.34 53.94 35.45
C VAL A 177 27.81 53.70 36.87
N THR A 178 29.04 54.14 37.13
CA THR A 178 29.80 54.35 38.39
C THR A 178 31.24 53.96 38.04
N GLU A 179 32.22 54.85 37.96
CA GLU A 179 32.58 55.94 38.88
C GLU A 179 33.27 57.07 38.12
#